data_AF-A0A7J2X0K9-F1
#
_entry.id   AF-A0A7J2X0K9-F1
#
_cell.length_a   1.000
_cell.length_b   1.000
_cell.length_c   1.000
_cell.angle_alpha   90.00
_cell.angle_beta   90.00
_cell.angle_gamma   90.00
#
_symmetry.space_group_name_H-M   'P 1'
#
loop_
_entity.id
_entity.type
_entity.pdbx_description
1 polymer ?
#
loop_
_entity_poly.entity_id
_entity_poly.type
_entity_poly.pdbx_seq_one_letter_code
_entity_poly.pdbx_strand_id
1 'polypeptide(L)'
;KYKIIAYSLSAFFTGLIGSLMILNSGGVNEGAFHISHSIDMIVMLVIGGLGSVFGSILGGYIYYWLYDTLLVKFPGINLIILGIIVIIIVLFAPEGITGIISKYKIKNIKLRDLID
;
A
#
# COMPACT_ATOMS: atom_id res chain seq x y z
N LYS A 1 -6.03 26.85 -1.75
CA LYS A 1 -5.63 26.67 -3.17
C LYS A 1 -4.80 25.40 -3.38
N TYR A 2 -3.66 25.20 -2.69
CA TYR A 2 -2.82 23.99 -2.82
C TYR A 2 -3.54 22.64 -2.63
N LYS A 3 -4.47 22.56 -1.66
CA LYS A 3 -5.25 21.32 -1.41
C LYS A 3 -6.13 20.91 -2.60
N ILE A 4 -6.69 21.87 -3.32
CA ILE A 4 -7.56 21.63 -4.48
C ILE A 4 -6.73 21.15 -5.69
N ILE A 5 -5.55 21.74 -5.88
CA ILE A 5 -4.62 21.33 -6.95
C ILE A 5 -4.13 19.90 -6.69
N ALA A 6 -3.72 19.58 -5.45
CA ALA A 6 -3.29 18.23 -5.08
C ALA A 6 -4.42 17.19 -5.26
N TYR A 7 -5.65 17.54 -4.88
CA TYR A 7 -6.81 16.67 -5.08
C TYR A 7 -7.12 16.44 -6.57
N SER A 8 -7.12 17.51 -7.35
CA SER A 8 -7.41 17.44 -8.80
C SER A 8 -6.35 16.61 -9.53
N LEU A 9 -5.08 16.75 -9.15
CA LEU A 9 -3.99 15.97 -9.72
C LEU A 9 -4.13 14.48 -9.38
N SER A 10 -4.47 14.15 -8.12
CA SER A 10 -4.74 12.75 -7.73
C SER A 10 -5.93 12.17 -8.51
N ALA A 11 -7.04 12.90 -8.60
CA ALA A 11 -8.24 12.45 -9.31
C ALA A 11 -7.96 12.20 -10.80
N PHE A 12 -7.12 13.03 -11.43
CA PHE A 12 -6.70 12.85 -12.81
C PHE A 12 -5.95 11.53 -13.02
N PHE A 13 -4.94 11.23 -12.19
CA PHE A 13 -4.21 9.97 -12.28
C PHE A 13 -5.09 8.75 -11.95
N THR A 14 -5.96 8.84 -10.94
CA THR A 14 -6.91 7.77 -10.61
C THR A 14 -7.85 7.46 -11.78
N GLY A 15 -8.39 8.50 -12.45
CA GLY A 15 -9.25 8.33 -13.62
C GLY A 15 -8.52 7.70 -14.81
N LEU A 16 -7.27 8.11 -15.07
CA LEU A 16 -6.44 7.53 -16.12
C LEU A 16 -6.19 6.03 -15.89
N ILE A 17 -5.79 5.65 -14.68
CA ILE A 17 -5.52 4.25 -14.33
C ILE A 17 -6.80 3.41 -14.46
N GLY A 18 -7.92 3.90 -13.95
CA GLY A 18 -9.21 3.19 -14.01
C GLY A 18 -9.68 2.95 -15.45
N SER A 19 -9.56 3.96 -16.33
CA SER A 19 -9.89 3.81 -17.75
C SER A 19 -8.98 2.80 -18.44
N LEU A 20 -7.67 2.82 -18.14
CA LEU A 20 -6.71 1.87 -18.71
C LEU A 20 -7.01 0.43 -18.29
N MET A 21 -7.45 0.23 -17.04
CA MET A 21 -7.77 -1.09 -16.48
C MET A 21 -8.95 -1.75 -17.20
N ILE A 22 -9.99 -0.98 -17.54
CA ILE A 22 -11.15 -1.47 -18.31
C ILE A 22 -10.72 -1.85 -19.74
N LEU A 23 -9.90 -1.02 -20.38
CA LEU A 23 -9.37 -1.28 -21.73
C LEU A 23 -8.49 -2.54 -21.76
N ASN A 24 -7.65 -2.74 -20.73
CA ASN A 24 -6.81 -3.92 -20.62
C ASN A 24 -7.61 -5.20 -20.40
N SER A 25 -8.71 -5.14 -19.64
CA SER A 25 -9.56 -6.28 -19.31
C SER A 25 -10.52 -6.69 -20.44
N GLY A 26 -10.64 -5.89 -21.51
CA GLY A 26 -11.55 -6.16 -22.63
C GLY A 26 -13.04 -5.91 -22.34
N GLY A 27 -13.37 -5.29 -21.19
CA GLY A 27 -14.73 -5.05 -20.74
C GLY A 27 -14.84 -4.86 -19.22
N VAL A 28 -16.06 -4.67 -18.73
CA VAL A 28 -16.32 -4.62 -17.28
C VAL A 28 -16.27 -6.04 -16.74
N ASN A 29 -15.16 -6.41 -16.09
CA ASN A 29 -15.03 -7.67 -15.39
C ASN A 29 -15.67 -7.54 -14.00
N GLU A 30 -16.71 -8.32 -13.72
CA GLU A 30 -17.38 -8.36 -12.40
C GLU A 30 -16.38 -8.68 -11.28
N GLY A 31 -15.32 -9.43 -11.62
CA GLY A 31 -14.19 -9.75 -10.76
C GLY A 31 -13.49 -8.53 -10.13
N ALA A 32 -13.38 -7.45 -10.90
CA ALA A 32 -12.62 -6.26 -10.52
C ALA A 32 -13.30 -5.41 -9.43
N PHE A 33 -14.59 -5.65 -9.17
CA PHE A 33 -15.39 -4.89 -8.19
C PHE A 33 -15.75 -5.69 -6.94
N HIS A 34 -15.12 -6.86 -6.75
CA HIS A 34 -15.30 -7.63 -5.52
C HIS A 34 -14.74 -6.91 -4.29
N ILE A 35 -15.35 -7.18 -3.13
CA ILE A 35 -14.92 -6.66 -1.84
C ILE A 35 -13.44 -6.97 -1.54
N SER A 36 -12.93 -8.07 -2.08
CA SER A 36 -11.52 -8.49 -1.99
C SER A 36 -10.56 -7.39 -2.44
N HIS A 37 -10.87 -6.69 -3.54
CA HIS A 37 -10.03 -5.60 -4.04
C HIS A 37 -9.99 -4.39 -3.11
N SER A 38 -11.10 -4.11 -2.41
CA SER A 38 -11.13 -3.04 -1.39
C SER A 38 -10.25 -3.38 -0.19
N ILE A 39 -10.25 -4.66 0.21
CA ILE A 39 -9.38 -5.16 1.28
C ILE A 39 -7.92 -5.02 0.84
N ASP A 40 -7.57 -5.47 -0.36
CA ASP A 40 -6.22 -5.37 -0.91
C ASP A 40 -5.68 -3.93 -0.87
N MET A 41 -6.51 -2.94 -1.23
CA MET A 41 -6.13 -1.52 -1.12
C MET A 41 -5.80 -1.11 0.32
N ILE A 42 -6.62 -1.52 1.30
CA ILE A 42 -6.36 -1.23 2.72
C ILE A 42 -5.06 -1.90 3.16
N VAL A 43 -4.79 -3.14 2.70
CA VAL A 43 -3.55 -3.85 3.00
C VAL A 43 -2.34 -3.08 2.49
N MET A 44 -2.35 -2.65 1.23
CA MET A 44 -1.26 -1.86 0.65
C MET A 44 -0.94 -0.61 1.50
N LEU A 45 -1.98 0.08 1.99
CA LEU A 45 -1.84 1.26 2.85
C LEU A 45 -1.23 0.91 4.22
N VAL A 46 -1.69 -0.18 4.83
CA VAL A 46 -1.21 -0.63 6.15
C VAL A 46 0.25 -1.08 6.09
N ILE A 47 0.65 -1.82 5.05
CA ILE A 47 2.04 -2.25 4.85
C ILE A 47 2.97 -1.04 4.72
N GLY A 48 2.55 -0.04 3.94
CA GLY A 48 3.31 1.19 3.76
C GLY A 48 3.39 2.09 5.00
N GLY A 49 2.32 2.08 5.80
CA GLY A 49 2.11 2.94 6.96
C GLY A 49 1.11 4.07 6.65
N LEU A 50 0.15 4.26 7.56
CA LEU A 50 -0.95 5.25 7.40
C LEU A 50 -0.49 6.72 7.48
N GLY A 51 0.72 6.96 8.01
CA GLY A 51 1.23 8.31 8.30
C GLY A 51 2.03 8.97 7.18
N SER A 52 2.32 8.29 6.07
CA SER A 52 3.16 8.86 5.00
C SER A 52 2.83 8.32 3.61
N VAL A 53 2.63 9.26 2.68
CA VAL A 53 2.31 8.99 1.25
C VAL A 53 3.39 8.15 0.58
N PHE A 54 4.67 8.43 0.86
CA PHE A 54 5.78 7.65 0.31
C PHE A 54 5.82 6.22 0.86
N GLY A 55 5.40 6.03 2.12
CA GLY A 55 5.22 4.70 2.70
C GLY A 55 4.20 3.89 1.96
N SER A 56 3.01 4.46 1.77
CA SER A 56 1.91 3.80 1.06
C SER A 56 2.27 3.39 -0.36
N ILE A 57 3.03 4.21 -1.09
CA ILE A 57 3.51 3.86 -2.45
C ILE A 57 4.44 2.64 -2.41
N LEU A 58 5.42 2.63 -1.51
CA LEU A 58 6.34 1.49 -1.34
C LEU A 58 5.60 0.24 -0.84
N GLY A 59 4.64 0.41 0.06
CA GLY A 59 3.79 -0.65 0.57
C GLY A 59 2.96 -1.31 -0.53
N GLY A 60 2.39 -0.51 -1.44
CA GLY A 60 1.70 -1.01 -2.63
C GLY A 60 2.61 -1.82 -3.55
N TYR A 61 3.84 -1.36 -3.78
CA TYR A 61 4.82 -2.09 -4.59
C TYR A 61 5.21 -3.44 -3.97
N ILE A 62 5.52 -3.44 -2.68
CA ILE A 62 5.88 -4.65 -1.92
C ILE A 62 4.70 -5.63 -1.89
N TYR A 63 3.50 -5.12 -1.66
CA TYR A 63 2.29 -5.92 -1.70
C TYR A 63 2.10 -6.59 -3.05
N TYR A 64 2.19 -5.83 -4.15
CA TYR A 64 2.01 -6.39 -5.49
C TYR A 64 3.09 -7.43 -5.82
N TRP A 65 4.33 -7.18 -5.43
CA TRP A 65 5.42 -8.14 -5.59
C TRP A 65 5.20 -9.43 -4.79
N LEU A 66 4.71 -9.30 -3.55
CA LEU A 66 4.36 -10.44 -2.70
C LEU A 66 3.15 -11.20 -3.26
N TYR A 67 2.15 -10.47 -3.75
CA TYR A 67 0.96 -11.01 -4.38
C TYR A 67 1.34 -11.86 -5.60
N ASP A 68 2.15 -11.31 -6.50
CA ASP A 68 2.61 -12.02 -7.70
C ASP A 68 3.46 -13.27 -7.36
N THR A 69 4.31 -13.18 -6.35
CA THR A 69 5.21 -14.29 -5.98
C THR A 69 4.52 -15.44 -5.23
N LEU A 70 3.58 -15.13 -4.31
CA LEU A 70 2.96 -16.12 -3.43
C LEU A 70 1.58 -16.58 -3.90
N LEU A 71 0.75 -15.69 -4.47
CA LEU A 71 -0.67 -15.96 -4.71
C LEU A 71 -0.93 -16.60 -6.08
N VAL A 72 -0.02 -16.42 -7.04
CA VAL A 72 -0.07 -17.12 -8.33
C VAL A 72 0.15 -18.63 -8.14
N LYS A 73 0.80 -19.07 -7.05
CA LYS A 73 1.12 -20.48 -6.79
C LYS A 73 0.00 -21.29 -6.12
N PHE A 74 -0.98 -20.66 -5.45
CA PHE A 74 -2.01 -21.38 -4.68
C PHE A 74 -3.41 -20.75 -4.81
N PRO A 75 -4.07 -20.85 -5.97
CA PRO A 75 -5.41 -20.28 -6.15
C PRO A 75 -6.44 -20.93 -5.20
N GLY A 76 -7.05 -20.11 -4.33
CA GLY A 76 -8.17 -20.49 -3.47
C GLY A 76 -8.02 -20.13 -1.98
N ILE A 77 -6.79 -19.98 -1.49
CA ILE A 77 -6.49 -19.66 -0.07
C ILE A 77 -5.96 -18.21 0.06
N ASN A 78 -5.94 -17.48 -1.05
CA ASN A 78 -5.30 -16.18 -1.22
C ASN A 78 -5.72 -15.16 -0.17
N LEU A 79 -7.03 -15.01 0.05
CA LEU A 79 -7.58 -14.06 1.01
C LEU A 79 -7.20 -14.40 2.46
N ILE A 80 -7.12 -15.68 2.80
CA ILE A 80 -6.80 -16.13 4.16
C ILE A 80 -5.31 -15.85 4.45
N ILE A 81 -4.44 -16.18 3.49
CA ILE A 81 -3.01 -15.92 3.57
C ILE A 81 -2.73 -14.41 3.64
N LEU A 82 -3.42 -13.63 2.81
CA LEU A 82 -3.36 -12.17 2.85
C LEU A 82 -3.79 -11.62 4.21
N GLY A 83 -4.92 -12.09 4.74
CA GLY A 83 -5.41 -11.68 6.06
C GLY A 83 -4.42 -11.99 7.18
N ILE A 84 -3.80 -13.17 7.16
CA ILE A 84 -2.76 -13.55 8.13
C ILE A 84 -1.53 -12.64 8.03
N ILE A 85 -1.05 -12.38 6.81
CA ILE A 85 0.08 -11.48 6.56
C ILE A 85 -0.20 -10.08 7.09
N VAL A 86 -1.42 -9.57 6.87
CA VAL A 86 -1.86 -8.27 7.38
C VAL A 86 -1.86 -8.26 8.90
N ILE A 87 -2.43 -9.26 9.55
CA ILE A 87 -2.47 -9.36 11.00
C ILE A 87 -1.04 -9.35 11.57
N ILE A 88 -0.13 -10.11 10.97
CA ILE A 88 1.29 -10.13 11.35
C ILE A 88 1.90 -8.74 11.18
N ILE A 89 1.71 -8.09 10.04
CA ILE A 89 2.28 -6.76 9.78
C ILE A 89 1.74 -5.71 10.75
N VAL A 90 0.44 -5.71 11.04
CA VAL A 90 -0.17 -4.80 12.02
C VAL A 90 0.36 -5.05 13.42
N LEU A 91 0.57 -6.32 13.81
CA LEU A 91 1.03 -6.69 15.14
C LEU A 91 2.51 -6.35 15.38
N PHE A 92 3.35 -6.58 14.37
CA PHE A 92 4.80 -6.39 14.48
C PHE A 92 5.27 -5.00 14.03
N ALA A 93 4.54 -4.32 13.14
CA ALA A 93 4.88 -3.03 12.57
C ALA A 93 3.64 -2.11 12.42
N PRO A 94 3.03 -1.66 13.53
CA PRO A 94 1.79 -0.86 13.52
C PRO A 94 1.95 0.51 12.83
N GLU A 95 3.17 1.04 12.75
CA GLU A 95 3.48 2.29 12.03
C GLU A 95 3.89 2.05 10.55
N GLY A 96 3.82 0.80 10.08
CA GLY A 96 4.25 0.38 8.75
C GLY A 96 5.75 0.60 8.51
N ILE A 97 6.15 0.49 7.24
CA ILE A 97 7.54 0.74 6.81
C ILE A 97 8.00 2.15 7.19
N THR A 98 7.08 3.12 7.19
CA THR A 98 7.40 4.51 7.53
C THR A 98 7.71 4.75 8.99
N GLY A 99 7.14 3.97 9.92
CA GLY A 99 7.48 4.03 11.33
C GLY A 99 8.93 3.67 11.60
N ILE A 100 9.44 2.64 10.92
CA ILE A 100 10.83 2.18 11.05
C ILE A 100 11.78 3.28 10.56
N ILE A 101 11.48 3.88 9.40
CA ILE A 101 12.28 4.96 8.81
C ILE A 101 12.25 6.21 9.71
N SER A 102 11.10 6.56 10.26
CA SER A 102 10.95 7.69 11.19
C SER A 102 11.74 7.47 12.48
N LYS A 103 11.66 6.27 13.08
CA LYS A 103 12.42 5.90 14.29
C LYS A 103 13.93 5.94 14.07
N TYR A 104 14.40 5.49 12.91
CA TYR A 104 15.82 5.57 12.54
C TYR A 104 16.29 7.02 12.37
N LYS A 105 15.47 7.88 11.74
CA LYS A 105 15.80 9.30 11.54
C LYS A 105 15.86 10.06 12.87
N ILE A 106 14.94 9.78 13.80
CA ILE A 106 14.92 10.42 15.13
C ILE A 106 16.09 9.95 16.00
N LYS A 107 16.49 8.67 15.91
CA LYS A 107 17.65 8.13 16.66
C LYS A 107 18.97 8.77 16.21
N ASN A 108 19.18 8.98 14.91
CA ASN A 108 20.39 9.62 14.38
C ASN A 108 20.49 11.12 14.69
N ILE A 109 19.35 11.83 14.79
CA ILE A 109 19.35 13.26 15.17
C ILE A 109 19.76 13.42 16.64
N LYS A 110 19.15 12.63 17.54
CA LYS A 110 19.52 12.63 18.96
C LYS A 110 20.96 12.22 19.24
N LEU A 111 21.55 11.34 18.42
CA LEU A 111 22.95 10.94 18.58
C LEU A 111 23.93 12.04 18.13
N ARG A 112 23.57 12.86 17.14
CA ARG A 112 24.41 13.97 16.70
C ARG A 112 24.43 15.09 17.75
N ASP A 113 23.28 15.42 18.31
CA ASP A 113 23.14 16.41 19.39
C ASP A 113 23.76 15.98 20.74
N LEU A 114 24.20 14.72 20.87
CA LEU A 114 24.90 14.21 22.07
C LEU A 114 26.42 14.13 21.90
N ILE A 115 26.92 14.29 20.67
CA ILE A 115 28.34 14.20 20.33
C ILE A 115 28.92 15.61 20.06
N ASP A 116 28.07 16.58 19.71
CA ASP A 116 28.37 18.01 19.66
C ASP A 116 28.19 18.68 21.03
#